data_AF-A0A6M3KZQ1-F1
#
_entry.id   AF-A0A6M3KZQ1-F1
#
_cell.length_a   1.000
_cell.length_b   1.000
_cell.length_c   1.000
_cell.angle_alpha   90.00
_cell.angle_beta   90.00
_cell.angle_gamma   90.00
#
_symmetry.space_group_name_H-M   'P 1'
#
loop_
_entity.id
_entity.type
_entity.pdbx_description
1 polymer ?
#
loop_
_entity_poly.entity_id
_entity_poly.type
_entity_poly.pdbx_seq_one_letter_code
_entity_poly.pdbx_strand_id
1 'polypeptide(L)'
;MAIDTDILIDYTNKRIYQNTPASAPTYTAQALYTYLMGVFDDQAQMDNAIPMSAQTPNAFTMTNGWFIDDETVKWFKGGAITTESWTHPTNPTGIRLLKLDAAANLTVADIGKAVLGGVTGDTGKLLAYDVTRKVLWVRCDAADDLFDNATEAITVDAVACGNMTVVSTTGENLYVNVYTLGTLTSGSDTIYVIQNDEKLTAWWSTGITAFDVLIKVKELGAVIDSGNIIVFCRYYPSAGNAALYDHFPITLTAGRQAVPLATALDLNNTSSQAVASGYASAMTFGFAGPYSRTLGGVTKDYDIEIDLNTDTVAHLYEACKYVCREGSTTQLQSDNGEEYIYANAAYAPVKASPLGTFAGGTFFGARGVWITDYASADAQKFSLISSDNTTVNPPNTVVCKVVAVESGDSVAMFMLASSGGAIEKTTYSLNGQHLSSSTTVTVNEAITANWSGQDPPAAGYLRIVSSVDGSEILKKYTSWTGYVFTLDGTLGTQAETTWKVYVPIIDGAATSTTIQNSLVKAVASNVYIRTVVRHYAAPPNGIVPWSQDTSIPYAGVTVNATRTTDGIAL
;
A
#
# COMPACT_ATOMS: atom_id res chain seq x y z
N MET A 1 -1.73 26.89 -33.18
CA MET A 1 -1.27 26.12 -34.35
C MET A 1 -2.50 25.56 -35.02
N ALA A 2 -2.48 25.47 -36.34
CA ALA A 2 -3.64 25.08 -37.12
C ALA A 2 -3.47 23.61 -37.53
N ILE A 3 -4.54 22.83 -37.37
CA ILE A 3 -4.53 21.38 -37.59
C ILE A 3 -4.22 20.99 -39.05
N ASP A 4 -4.46 21.90 -39.98
CA ASP A 4 -4.24 21.75 -41.42
C ASP A 4 -2.76 21.72 -41.83
N THR A 5 -1.85 22.29 -41.03
CA THR A 5 -0.40 22.18 -41.25
C THR A 5 0.22 20.95 -40.61
N ASP A 6 -0.45 20.42 -39.60
CA ASP A 6 0.08 19.42 -38.68
C ASP A 6 -0.44 18.02 -38.98
N ILE A 7 -1.57 17.89 -39.67
CA ILE A 7 -2.14 16.63 -40.13
C ILE A 7 -2.13 16.60 -41.66
N LEU A 8 -1.56 15.55 -42.22
CA LEU A 8 -1.44 15.31 -43.65
C LEU A 8 -2.38 14.19 -44.09
N ILE A 9 -2.87 14.31 -45.32
CA ILE A 9 -3.78 13.36 -45.95
C ILE A 9 -3.09 12.80 -47.20
N ASP A 10 -2.89 11.49 -47.21
CA ASP A 10 -2.48 10.75 -48.41
C ASP A 10 -3.73 10.16 -49.06
N TYR A 11 -4.22 10.84 -50.09
CA TYR A 11 -5.40 10.42 -50.86
C TYR A 11 -5.17 9.13 -51.64
N THR A 12 -3.94 8.85 -52.06
CA THR A 12 -3.63 7.66 -52.87
C THR A 12 -3.67 6.40 -52.02
N ASN A 13 -3.03 6.44 -50.85
CA ASN A 13 -2.99 5.32 -49.92
C ASN A 13 -4.09 5.40 -48.86
N LYS A 14 -5.01 6.38 -48.92
CA LYS A 14 -6.07 6.61 -47.93
C LYS A 14 -5.54 6.60 -46.49
N ARG A 15 -4.61 7.50 -46.18
CA ARG A 15 -4.00 7.62 -44.85
C ARG A 15 -4.12 9.04 -44.30
N ILE A 16 -4.29 9.12 -42.99
CA ILE A 16 -4.20 10.35 -42.21
C ILE A 16 -3.05 10.17 -41.22
N TYR A 17 -2.10 11.10 -41.24
CA TYR A 17 -0.88 11.01 -40.44
C TYR A 17 -0.36 12.38 -40.05
N GLN A 18 0.42 12.45 -38.99
CA GLN A 18 1.04 13.69 -38.53
C GLN A 18 2.18 14.18 -39.44
N ASN A 19 2.24 15.48 -39.71
CA ASN A 19 3.43 16.17 -40.19
C ASN A 19 4.40 16.34 -39.02
N THR A 20 5.70 16.10 -39.17
CA THR A 20 6.64 16.15 -38.03
C THR A 20 6.90 17.60 -37.57
N PRO A 21 6.26 18.13 -36.52
CA PRO A 21 6.38 19.54 -36.15
C PRO A 21 7.48 19.71 -35.12
N ALA A 22 7.96 20.95 -34.95
CA ALA A 22 8.95 21.29 -33.92
C ALA A 22 8.40 21.16 -32.47
N SER A 23 7.07 21.06 -32.31
CA SER A 23 6.36 20.87 -31.04
C SER A 23 5.16 19.98 -31.28
N ALA A 24 4.84 19.02 -30.40
CA ALA A 24 3.66 18.15 -30.52
C ALA A 24 2.41 18.87 -29.97
N PRO A 25 1.53 19.43 -30.83
CA PRO A 25 0.28 20.04 -30.37
C PRO A 25 -0.73 18.97 -29.95
N THR A 26 -1.74 19.37 -29.17
CA THR A 26 -2.89 18.51 -28.86
C THR A 26 -4.18 19.11 -29.38
N TYR A 27 -4.90 18.37 -30.23
CA TYR A 27 -6.17 18.76 -30.86
C TYR A 27 -7.35 17.96 -30.28
N THR A 28 -8.58 18.46 -30.39
CA THR A 28 -9.74 17.61 -30.05
C THR A 28 -10.03 16.65 -31.20
N ALA A 29 -10.54 15.44 -30.91
CA ALA A 29 -11.00 14.54 -31.96
C ALA A 29 -12.07 15.19 -32.87
N GLN A 30 -12.89 16.08 -32.30
CA GLN A 30 -13.84 16.90 -33.06
C GLN A 30 -13.16 17.89 -34.02
N ALA A 31 -11.99 18.43 -33.66
CA ALA A 31 -11.22 19.30 -34.56
C ALA A 31 -10.71 18.51 -35.77
N LEU A 32 -10.23 17.28 -35.58
CA LEU A 32 -9.89 16.37 -36.68
C LEU A 32 -11.09 16.13 -37.59
N TYR A 33 -12.24 15.76 -37.02
CA TYR A 33 -13.46 15.56 -37.80
C TYR A 33 -13.84 16.80 -38.61
N THR A 34 -13.83 17.98 -37.99
CA THR A 34 -14.21 19.24 -38.65
C THR A 34 -13.25 19.59 -39.78
N TYR A 35 -11.94 19.41 -39.56
CA TYR A 35 -10.92 19.59 -40.58
C TYR A 35 -11.14 18.66 -41.77
N LEU A 36 -11.34 17.36 -41.51
CA LEU A 36 -11.59 16.38 -42.57
C LEU A 36 -12.89 16.67 -43.33
N MET A 37 -13.97 17.08 -42.65
CA MET A 37 -15.19 17.49 -43.35
C MET A 37 -14.94 18.68 -44.27
N GLY A 38 -14.19 19.69 -43.82
CA GLY A 38 -13.86 20.86 -44.65
C GLY A 38 -13.03 20.50 -45.88
N VAL A 39 -12.01 19.65 -45.73
CA VAL A 39 -11.15 19.24 -46.85
C VAL A 39 -11.90 18.41 -47.89
N PHE A 40 -12.83 17.55 -47.48
CA PHE A 40 -13.57 16.68 -48.39
C PHE A 40 -14.82 17.35 -48.99
N ASP A 41 -15.20 18.53 -48.50
CA ASP A 41 -16.21 19.39 -49.12
C ASP A 41 -15.63 20.25 -50.27
N ASP A 42 -14.29 20.33 -50.39
CA ASP A 42 -13.65 21.01 -51.50
C ASP A 42 -13.92 20.29 -52.83
N GLN A 43 -14.20 21.05 -53.89
CA GLN A 43 -14.55 20.53 -55.21
C GLN A 43 -13.54 19.50 -55.75
N ALA A 44 -12.26 19.66 -55.42
CA ALA A 44 -11.19 18.77 -55.88
C ALA A 44 -11.21 17.39 -55.19
N GLN A 45 -11.93 17.25 -54.08
CA GLN A 45 -11.95 16.05 -53.23
C GLN A 45 -13.33 15.40 -53.14
N MET A 46 -14.34 15.93 -53.84
CA MET A 46 -15.71 15.40 -53.84
C MET A 46 -15.83 13.97 -54.40
N ASP A 47 -14.82 13.49 -55.14
CA ASP A 47 -14.74 12.12 -55.65
C ASP A 47 -14.15 11.13 -54.65
N ASN A 48 -13.48 11.61 -53.60
CA ASN A 48 -12.89 10.79 -52.56
C ASN A 48 -13.91 10.46 -51.46
N ALA A 49 -13.88 9.20 -51.01
CA ALA A 49 -14.74 8.75 -49.93
C ALA A 49 -14.35 9.42 -48.60
N ILE A 50 -15.34 9.89 -47.84
CA ILE A 50 -15.15 10.59 -46.57
C ILE A 50 -14.42 9.69 -45.55
N PRO A 51 -13.39 10.18 -44.85
CA PRO A 51 -12.54 9.35 -43.99
C PRO A 51 -13.08 9.09 -42.59
N MET A 52 -14.00 9.92 -42.11
CA MET A 52 -14.44 9.89 -40.71
C MET A 52 -15.93 10.22 -40.60
N SER A 53 -16.65 9.53 -39.73
CA SER A 53 -18.06 9.81 -39.40
C SER A 53 -18.21 10.12 -37.92
N ALA A 54 -19.09 11.06 -37.57
CA ALA A 54 -19.44 11.37 -36.19
C ALA A 54 -20.63 10.51 -35.75
N GLN A 55 -20.45 9.71 -34.70
CA GLN A 55 -21.52 8.92 -34.08
C GLN A 55 -22.20 9.72 -32.96
N THR A 56 -21.38 10.46 -32.19
CA THR A 56 -21.81 11.45 -31.22
C THR A 56 -20.81 12.62 -31.27
N PRO A 57 -21.08 13.78 -30.62
CA PRO A 57 -20.11 14.88 -30.58
C PRO A 57 -18.71 14.51 -30.06
N ASN A 58 -18.58 13.41 -29.32
CA ASN A 58 -17.34 12.94 -28.71
C ASN A 58 -16.97 11.49 -29.11
N ALA A 59 -17.59 10.93 -30.15
CA ALA A 59 -17.26 9.58 -30.62
C ALA A 59 -17.29 9.56 -32.15
N PHE A 60 -16.19 9.14 -32.74
CA PHE A 60 -15.95 9.19 -34.16
C PHE A 60 -15.48 7.83 -34.67
N THR A 61 -15.86 7.50 -35.90
CA THR A 61 -15.43 6.27 -36.56
C THR A 61 -14.67 6.61 -37.83
N MET A 62 -13.46 6.10 -37.98
CA MET A 62 -12.72 6.08 -39.24
C MET A 62 -13.37 5.07 -40.16
N THR A 63 -13.86 5.50 -41.33
CA THR A 63 -14.66 4.67 -42.23
C THR A 63 -13.98 4.51 -43.58
N ASN A 64 -14.60 3.76 -44.49
CA ASN A 64 -14.19 3.66 -45.90
C ASN A 64 -12.74 3.18 -46.13
N GLY A 65 -12.19 2.42 -45.16
CA GLY A 65 -10.85 1.84 -45.23
C GLY A 65 -9.70 2.85 -45.03
N TRP A 66 -10.01 4.05 -44.54
CA TRP A 66 -8.99 5.05 -44.20
C TRP A 66 -8.16 4.59 -43.00
N PHE A 67 -6.85 4.80 -43.10
CA PHE A 67 -5.89 4.40 -42.09
C PHE A 67 -5.42 5.61 -41.27
N ILE A 68 -5.26 5.41 -39.96
CA ILE A 68 -4.65 6.35 -39.03
C ILE A 68 -3.70 5.57 -38.13
N ASP A 69 -2.46 6.04 -38.01
CA ASP A 69 -1.46 5.35 -37.19
C ASP A 69 -1.53 5.72 -35.70
N ASP A 70 -0.92 4.89 -34.88
CA ASP A 70 -0.91 5.05 -33.41
C ASP A 70 -0.28 6.37 -32.97
N GLU A 71 0.78 6.85 -33.64
CA GLU A 71 1.47 8.08 -33.26
C GLU A 71 0.58 9.30 -33.51
N THR A 72 -0.12 9.31 -34.64
CA THR A 72 -1.07 10.37 -34.99
C THR A 72 -2.23 10.43 -33.99
N VAL A 73 -2.71 9.28 -33.48
CA VAL A 73 -3.81 9.25 -32.49
C VAL A 73 -3.42 9.92 -31.17
N LYS A 74 -2.14 9.87 -30.77
CA LYS A 74 -1.63 10.45 -29.51
C LYS A 74 -1.81 11.97 -29.42
N TRP A 75 -2.01 12.65 -30.55
CA TRP A 75 -2.20 14.10 -30.60
C TRP A 75 -3.64 14.53 -30.36
N PHE A 76 -4.58 13.59 -30.20
CA PHE A 76 -5.98 13.91 -29.98
C PHE A 76 -6.40 13.77 -28.51
N LYS A 77 -7.47 14.49 -28.16
CA LYS A 77 -8.15 14.45 -26.87
C LYS A 77 -9.65 14.67 -26.99
N GLY A 78 -10.39 14.51 -25.90
CA GLY A 78 -11.79 14.93 -25.81
C GLY A 78 -12.79 14.11 -26.65
N GLY A 79 -12.41 12.95 -27.19
CA GLY A 79 -13.33 12.05 -27.91
C GLY A 79 -12.71 10.70 -28.22
N ALA A 80 -13.54 9.70 -28.52
CA ALA A 80 -13.09 8.36 -28.91
C ALA A 80 -12.98 8.21 -30.44
N ILE A 81 -12.06 7.36 -30.88
CA ILE A 81 -11.87 7.00 -32.29
C ILE A 81 -11.95 5.48 -32.42
N THR A 82 -12.83 5.01 -33.28
CA THR A 82 -12.94 3.59 -33.67
C THR A 82 -12.60 3.45 -35.14
N THR A 83 -12.01 2.33 -35.56
CA THR A 83 -11.85 2.04 -37.00
C THR A 83 -12.94 1.13 -37.51
N GLU A 84 -13.23 1.25 -38.80
CA GLU A 84 -14.12 0.37 -39.53
C GLU A 84 -13.50 0.04 -40.89
N SER A 85 -13.86 -1.13 -41.41
CA SER A 85 -13.41 -1.64 -42.72
C SER A 85 -11.92 -1.98 -42.79
N TRP A 86 -11.26 -2.19 -41.64
CA TRP A 86 -9.88 -2.71 -41.61
C TRP A 86 -9.87 -4.24 -41.61
N THR A 87 -10.95 -4.88 -41.16
CA THR A 87 -11.01 -6.34 -41.01
C THR A 87 -10.91 -7.08 -42.36
N HIS A 88 -9.82 -7.80 -42.57
CA HIS A 88 -9.59 -8.74 -43.68
C HIS A 88 -10.01 -10.18 -43.28
N PRO A 89 -10.48 -11.05 -44.20
CA PRO A 89 -10.78 -10.83 -45.61
C PRO A 89 -12.19 -10.26 -45.87
N THR A 90 -12.96 -9.95 -44.82
CA THR A 90 -14.30 -9.36 -44.94
C THR A 90 -14.28 -8.11 -45.83
N ASN A 91 -13.28 -7.25 -45.65
CA ASN A 91 -12.83 -6.32 -46.66
C ASN A 91 -11.62 -6.93 -47.38
N PRO A 92 -11.70 -7.23 -48.70
CA PRO A 92 -10.56 -7.72 -49.49
C PRO A 92 -9.36 -6.77 -49.48
N THR A 93 -9.62 -5.47 -49.32
CA THR A 93 -8.59 -4.43 -49.16
C THR A 93 -8.38 -4.04 -47.69
N GLY A 94 -8.66 -4.97 -46.78
CA GLY A 94 -8.46 -4.80 -45.35
C GLY A 94 -6.99 -4.66 -44.98
N ILE A 95 -6.74 -4.42 -43.71
CA ILE A 95 -5.42 -4.14 -43.15
C ILE A 95 -4.99 -5.31 -42.28
N ARG A 96 -3.78 -5.80 -42.54
CA ARG A 96 -3.09 -6.81 -41.73
C ARG A 96 -1.88 -6.19 -41.06
N LEU A 97 -1.60 -6.61 -39.84
CA LEU A 97 -0.36 -6.30 -39.14
C LEU A 97 0.54 -7.53 -39.17
N LEU A 98 1.73 -7.32 -39.70
CA LEU A 98 2.79 -8.31 -39.78
C LEU A 98 3.79 -8.01 -38.68
N LYS A 99 4.14 -9.01 -37.87
CA LYS A 99 5.15 -8.90 -36.83
C LYS A 99 6.42 -9.64 -37.25
N LEU A 100 7.53 -8.91 -37.29
CA LEU A 100 8.79 -9.38 -37.83
C LEU A 100 9.85 -9.58 -36.74
N ASP A 101 10.88 -10.35 -37.04
CA ASP A 101 12.08 -10.51 -36.22
C ASP A 101 12.99 -9.26 -36.28
N ALA A 102 12.95 -8.57 -37.41
CA ALA A 102 13.55 -7.28 -37.71
C ALA A 102 12.64 -6.47 -38.67
N ALA A 103 12.62 -5.15 -38.52
CA ALA A 103 11.98 -4.24 -39.46
C ALA A 103 13.07 -3.33 -40.07
N ALA A 104 13.92 -3.94 -40.89
CA ALA A 104 15.11 -3.31 -41.46
C ALA A 104 14.81 -2.57 -42.77
N ASN A 105 15.67 -1.60 -43.10
CA ASN A 105 15.66 -0.90 -44.39
C ASN A 105 14.35 -0.15 -44.72
N LEU A 106 13.53 0.17 -43.73
CA LEU A 106 12.29 0.92 -43.91
C LEU A 106 12.50 2.42 -43.72
N THR A 107 11.96 3.19 -44.66
CA THR A 107 11.97 4.64 -44.68
C THR A 107 10.57 5.17 -45.04
N VAL A 108 10.35 6.47 -44.83
CA VAL A 108 9.08 7.13 -45.19
C VAL A 108 8.78 7.05 -46.69
N ALA A 109 9.79 6.82 -47.55
CA ALA A 109 9.62 6.69 -48.99
C ALA A 109 9.04 5.33 -49.41
N ASP A 110 9.07 4.34 -48.51
CA ASP A 110 8.57 2.98 -48.77
C ASP A 110 7.05 2.88 -48.54
N ILE A 111 6.44 3.89 -47.94
CA ILE A 111 4.99 4.00 -47.82
C ILE A 111 4.33 3.93 -49.21
N GLY A 112 3.30 3.11 -49.32
CA GLY A 112 2.56 2.86 -50.56
C GLY A 112 3.25 1.92 -51.54
N LYS A 113 4.49 1.49 -51.25
CA LYS A 113 5.18 0.46 -52.05
C LYS A 113 4.64 -0.93 -51.76
N ALA A 114 4.91 -1.83 -52.70
CA ALA A 114 4.45 -3.22 -52.63
C ALA A 114 5.16 -3.96 -51.50
N VAL A 115 4.37 -4.66 -50.68
CA VAL A 115 4.82 -5.65 -49.70
C VAL A 115 4.54 -7.02 -50.28
N LEU A 116 5.52 -7.91 -50.22
CA LEU A 116 5.42 -9.27 -50.76
C LEU A 116 5.87 -10.29 -49.72
N GLY A 117 5.02 -11.29 -49.51
CA GLY A 117 5.28 -12.52 -48.78
C GLY A 117 6.06 -13.52 -49.63
N GLY A 118 7.28 -13.84 -49.24
CA GLY A 118 8.18 -14.66 -50.06
C GLY A 118 7.76 -16.12 -50.22
N VAL A 119 6.89 -16.64 -49.35
CA VAL A 119 6.45 -18.05 -49.37
C VAL A 119 5.01 -18.19 -49.85
N THR A 120 4.09 -17.42 -49.28
CA THR A 120 2.67 -17.46 -49.66
C THR A 120 2.42 -16.79 -51.02
N GLY A 121 3.28 -15.83 -51.38
CA GLY A 121 3.07 -14.98 -52.55
C GLY A 121 2.08 -13.85 -52.30
N ASP A 122 1.62 -13.67 -51.06
CA ASP A 122 0.65 -12.66 -50.68
C ASP A 122 1.21 -11.26 -50.92
N THR A 123 0.36 -10.38 -51.44
CA THR A 123 0.73 -9.01 -51.79
C THR A 123 -0.08 -7.97 -51.01
N GLY A 124 0.46 -6.75 -51.01
CA GLY A 124 -0.22 -5.61 -50.42
C GLY A 124 0.60 -4.34 -50.54
N LYS A 125 0.11 -3.26 -49.94
CA LYS A 125 0.80 -1.96 -49.88
C LYS A 125 1.14 -1.58 -48.46
N LEU A 126 2.34 -1.05 -48.24
CA LEU A 126 2.77 -0.60 -46.92
C LEU A 126 2.00 0.67 -46.53
N LEU A 127 1.27 0.62 -45.42
CA LEU A 127 0.60 1.78 -44.84
C LEU A 127 1.42 2.42 -43.74
N ALA A 128 2.00 1.65 -42.83
CA ALA A 128 2.84 2.19 -41.76
C ALA A 128 3.80 1.12 -41.26
N TYR A 129 4.80 1.54 -40.50
CA TYR A 129 5.74 0.63 -39.86
C TYR A 129 6.20 1.21 -38.53
N ASP A 130 6.57 0.33 -37.61
CA ASP A 130 7.21 0.67 -36.34
C ASP A 130 8.43 -0.24 -36.17
N VAL A 131 9.62 0.36 -36.22
CA VAL A 131 10.89 -0.35 -36.13
C VAL A 131 11.19 -0.87 -34.73
N THR A 132 10.65 -0.23 -33.69
CA THR A 132 10.85 -0.60 -32.28
C THR A 132 9.99 -1.79 -31.93
N ARG A 133 8.72 -1.76 -32.32
CA ARG A 133 7.78 -2.89 -32.17
C ARG A 133 7.97 -3.98 -33.22
N LYS A 134 8.72 -3.68 -34.29
CA LYS A 134 9.01 -4.55 -35.44
C LYS A 134 7.73 -5.00 -36.15
N VAL A 135 6.84 -4.06 -36.42
CA VAL A 135 5.53 -4.32 -37.02
C VAL A 135 5.31 -3.47 -38.27
N LEU A 136 4.61 -4.04 -39.25
CA LEU A 136 4.20 -3.39 -40.49
C LEU A 136 2.68 -3.47 -40.62
N TRP A 137 2.03 -2.36 -40.94
CA TRP A 137 0.63 -2.32 -41.36
C TRP A 137 0.57 -2.38 -42.87
N VAL A 138 -0.05 -3.43 -43.40
CA VAL A 138 -0.14 -3.72 -44.82
C VAL A 138 -1.60 -3.71 -45.23
N ARG A 139 -1.93 -2.97 -46.27
CA ARG A 139 -3.22 -3.10 -46.94
C ARG A 139 -3.15 -4.20 -47.98
N CYS A 140 -3.93 -5.26 -47.83
CA CYS A 140 -4.01 -6.34 -48.81
C CYS A 140 -4.60 -5.82 -50.14
N ASP A 141 -4.26 -6.45 -51.26
CA ASP A 141 -4.84 -6.14 -52.57
C ASP A 141 -5.79 -7.22 -53.10
N ALA A 142 -5.88 -8.36 -52.41
CA ALA A 142 -6.84 -9.43 -52.64
C ALA A 142 -7.35 -10.07 -51.33
N ALA A 143 -8.47 -10.79 -51.43
CA ALA A 143 -9.11 -11.43 -50.28
C ALA A 143 -8.33 -12.65 -49.76
N ASP A 144 -7.49 -13.24 -50.59
CA ASP A 144 -6.64 -14.38 -50.30
C ASP A 144 -5.24 -14.01 -49.79
N ASP A 145 -4.87 -12.72 -49.76
CA ASP A 145 -3.62 -12.26 -49.14
C ASP A 145 -3.71 -12.31 -47.61
N LEU A 146 -3.45 -13.49 -47.05
CA LEU A 146 -3.63 -13.76 -45.63
C LEU A 146 -2.34 -13.56 -44.82
N PHE A 147 -1.15 -13.52 -45.44
CA PHE A 147 0.15 -13.51 -44.75
C PHE A 147 0.14 -14.50 -43.58
N ASP A 148 -0.20 -15.75 -43.90
CA ASP A 148 -0.55 -16.80 -42.95
C ASP A 148 0.61 -17.77 -42.66
N ASN A 149 1.82 -17.43 -43.10
CA ASN A 149 3.02 -18.18 -42.75
C ASN A 149 3.84 -17.44 -41.67
N ALA A 150 3.91 -18.02 -40.48
CA ALA A 150 4.61 -17.43 -39.33
C ALA A 150 6.14 -17.29 -39.48
N THR A 151 6.73 -17.68 -40.62
CA THR A 151 8.17 -17.65 -40.88
C THR A 151 8.55 -17.03 -42.22
N GLU A 152 7.58 -16.52 -42.98
CA GLU A 152 7.84 -16.03 -44.32
C GLU A 152 8.71 -14.76 -44.33
N ALA A 153 9.57 -14.67 -45.34
CA ALA A 153 10.38 -13.48 -45.55
C ALA A 153 9.53 -12.39 -46.19
N ILE A 154 9.58 -11.20 -45.62
CA ILE A 154 8.85 -10.02 -46.11
C ILE A 154 9.81 -9.10 -46.84
N THR A 155 9.41 -8.71 -48.05
CA THR A 155 10.07 -7.66 -48.82
C THR A 155 9.16 -6.46 -48.99
N VAL A 156 9.74 -5.26 -48.98
CA VAL A 156 9.06 -4.01 -49.30
C VAL A 156 9.81 -3.37 -50.46
N ASP A 157 9.11 -3.07 -51.56
CA ASP A 157 9.71 -2.60 -52.82
C ASP A 157 10.87 -3.49 -53.30
N ALA A 158 10.70 -4.81 -53.16
CA ALA A 158 11.72 -5.83 -53.42
C ALA A 158 13.00 -5.76 -52.56
N VAL A 159 12.99 -4.98 -51.47
CA VAL A 159 14.06 -4.95 -50.46
C VAL A 159 13.67 -5.79 -49.26
N ALA A 160 14.59 -6.64 -48.78
CA ALA A 160 14.35 -7.46 -47.60
C ALA A 160 14.16 -6.59 -46.34
N CYS A 161 13.05 -6.80 -45.65
CA CYS A 161 12.67 -6.08 -44.44
C CYS A 161 12.89 -6.94 -43.18
N GLY A 162 12.58 -8.23 -43.27
CA GLY A 162 12.71 -9.19 -42.17
C GLY A 162 11.83 -10.42 -42.38
N ASN A 163 11.80 -11.32 -41.40
CA ASN A 163 10.99 -12.52 -41.42
C ASN A 163 9.84 -12.40 -40.43
N MET A 164 8.66 -12.90 -40.80
CA MET A 164 7.54 -13.02 -39.87
C MET A 164 7.94 -13.92 -38.68
N THR A 165 7.39 -13.60 -37.51
CA THR A 165 7.57 -14.37 -36.27
C THR A 165 6.30 -15.04 -35.79
N VAL A 166 5.16 -14.55 -36.28
CA VAL A 166 3.80 -15.03 -36.02
C VAL A 166 2.95 -14.76 -37.26
N VAL A 167 1.85 -15.48 -37.41
CA VAL A 167 0.84 -15.21 -38.46
C VAL A 167 0.30 -13.79 -38.28
N SER A 168 0.04 -13.11 -39.40
CA SER A 168 -0.48 -11.74 -39.37
C SER A 168 -1.87 -11.66 -38.75
N THR A 169 -2.16 -10.52 -38.13
CA THR A 169 -3.44 -10.24 -37.46
C THR A 169 -4.22 -9.15 -38.19
N THR A 170 -5.54 -9.16 -38.08
CA THR A 170 -6.42 -8.17 -38.71
C THR A 170 -7.67 -7.93 -37.88
N GLY A 171 -8.25 -6.74 -38.01
CA GLY A 171 -9.47 -6.34 -37.33
C GLY A 171 -9.48 -4.84 -37.09
N GLU A 172 -10.40 -4.39 -36.25
CA GLU A 172 -10.57 -2.97 -35.94
C GLU A 172 -9.82 -2.54 -34.68
N ASN A 173 -9.37 -1.29 -34.67
CA ASN A 173 -8.82 -0.61 -33.50
C ASN A 173 -9.90 0.20 -32.78
N LEU A 174 -9.75 0.32 -31.46
CA LEU A 174 -10.58 1.17 -30.62
C LEU A 174 -9.68 2.02 -29.71
N TYR A 175 -9.86 3.32 -29.77
CA TYR A 175 -9.20 4.30 -28.91
C TYR A 175 -10.25 5.03 -28.08
N VAL A 176 -10.17 4.86 -26.75
CA VAL A 176 -11.13 5.44 -25.80
C VAL A 176 -10.50 6.64 -25.13
N ASN A 177 -11.27 7.71 -24.97
CA ASN A 177 -10.79 8.89 -24.28
C ASN A 177 -10.87 8.72 -22.77
N VAL A 178 -9.74 8.96 -22.10
CA VAL A 178 -9.62 8.92 -20.64
C VAL A 178 -9.17 10.29 -20.17
N TYR A 179 -9.91 10.86 -19.23
CA TYR A 179 -9.60 12.17 -18.66
C TYR A 179 -9.75 12.16 -17.15
N THR A 180 -8.93 12.96 -16.46
CA THR A 180 -8.98 13.05 -15.00
C THR A 180 -10.00 14.06 -14.52
N LEU A 181 -10.65 13.75 -13.40
CA LEU A 181 -11.44 14.68 -12.59
C LEU A 181 -10.92 14.67 -11.16
N GLY A 182 -11.16 15.75 -10.41
CA GLY A 182 -10.82 15.84 -8.99
C GLY A 182 -9.80 16.94 -8.69
N THR A 183 -9.21 16.87 -7.50
CA THR A 183 -8.25 17.87 -7.01
C THR A 183 -6.93 17.19 -6.79
N LEU A 184 -5.94 17.60 -7.56
CA LEU A 184 -4.57 17.13 -7.45
C LEU A 184 -3.67 18.24 -6.91
N THR A 185 -2.51 17.90 -6.39
CA THR A 185 -1.55 18.83 -5.78
C THR A 185 -0.82 19.63 -6.85
N SER A 186 -1.21 20.91 -6.99
CA SER A 186 -1.17 21.82 -8.17
C SER A 186 0.10 21.98 -9.05
N GLY A 187 1.06 21.06 -9.12
CA GLY A 187 2.15 21.23 -10.09
C GLY A 187 3.18 20.12 -10.25
N SER A 188 3.11 19.01 -9.52
CA SER A 188 4.17 17.98 -9.61
C SER A 188 3.67 16.55 -9.60
N ASP A 189 2.35 16.34 -9.49
CA ASP A 189 1.77 15.01 -9.60
C ASP A 189 2.02 14.40 -10.98
N THR A 190 2.52 13.16 -10.98
CA THR A 190 2.72 12.36 -12.16
C THR A 190 1.60 11.34 -12.29
N ILE A 191 0.91 11.40 -13.44
CA ILE A 191 -0.14 10.46 -13.80
C ILE A 191 0.47 9.47 -14.80
N TYR A 192 0.30 8.19 -14.51
CA TYR A 192 0.69 7.10 -15.41
C TYR A 192 -0.40 6.04 -15.47
N VAL A 193 -0.35 5.23 -16.52
CA VAL A 193 -1.35 4.19 -16.79
C VAL A 193 -0.65 2.85 -16.90
N ILE A 194 -1.20 1.87 -16.21
CA ILE A 194 -0.85 0.45 -16.38
C ILE A 194 -1.97 -0.20 -17.18
N GLN A 195 -1.60 -0.97 -18.20
CA GLN A 195 -2.50 -1.81 -19.01
C GLN A 195 -1.77 -3.11 -19.31
N ASN A 196 -2.42 -4.27 -19.12
CA ASN A 196 -1.79 -5.57 -19.37
C ASN A 196 -0.48 -5.76 -18.60
N ASP A 197 -0.48 -5.42 -17.30
CA ASP A 197 0.69 -5.48 -16.41
C ASP A 197 1.94 -4.76 -16.93
N GLU A 198 1.76 -3.74 -17.78
CA GLU A 198 2.84 -2.92 -18.29
C GLU A 198 2.48 -1.44 -18.24
N LYS A 199 3.45 -0.62 -17.84
CA LYS A 199 3.33 0.83 -17.86
C LYS A 199 3.36 1.36 -19.28
N LEU A 200 2.32 2.11 -19.66
CA LEU A 200 2.30 2.82 -20.93
C LEU A 200 3.35 3.94 -20.94
N THR A 201 4.13 4.00 -22.02
CA THR A 201 5.03 5.14 -22.28
C THR A 201 4.19 6.41 -22.43
N ALA A 202 4.37 7.36 -21.51
CA ALA A 202 3.59 8.59 -21.51
C ALA A 202 3.87 9.45 -22.76
N TRP A 203 2.81 9.84 -23.47
CA TRP A 203 2.84 10.85 -24.53
C TRP A 203 2.11 12.15 -24.15
N TRP A 204 1.53 12.19 -22.94
CA TRP A 204 0.94 13.38 -22.36
C TRP A 204 1.98 14.18 -21.57
N SER A 205 1.76 15.49 -21.46
CA SER A 205 2.57 16.36 -20.63
C SER A 205 2.39 16.06 -19.14
N THR A 206 3.46 16.22 -18.36
CA THR A 206 3.41 16.17 -16.89
C THR A 206 2.52 17.29 -16.33
N GLY A 207 1.65 16.97 -15.35
CA GLY A 207 0.86 17.95 -14.61
C GLY A 207 -0.66 17.77 -14.70
N ILE A 208 -1.34 18.38 -13.72
CA ILE A 208 -2.73 18.11 -13.28
C ILE A 208 -3.81 18.49 -14.28
N THR A 209 -3.54 19.45 -15.15
CA THR A 209 -4.56 20.05 -16.03
C THR A 209 -4.60 19.43 -17.42
N ALA A 210 -3.77 18.42 -17.69
CA ALA A 210 -3.51 17.95 -19.05
C ALA A 210 -3.80 16.47 -19.31
N PHE A 211 -4.20 15.68 -18.31
CA PHE A 211 -4.55 14.28 -18.57
C PHE A 211 -5.94 14.20 -19.20
N ASP A 212 -5.95 14.26 -20.52
CA ASP A 212 -7.08 14.03 -21.42
C ASP A 212 -6.48 13.41 -22.70
N VAL A 213 -6.51 12.08 -22.80
CA VAL A 213 -5.80 11.31 -23.84
C VAL A 213 -6.66 10.20 -24.41
N LEU A 214 -6.32 9.73 -25.61
CA LEU A 214 -6.92 8.54 -26.20
C LEU A 214 -6.01 7.33 -25.93
N ILE A 215 -6.53 6.31 -25.26
CA ILE A 215 -5.83 5.07 -24.95
C ILE A 215 -6.33 3.98 -25.89
N LYS A 216 -5.41 3.20 -26.47
CA LYS A 216 -5.75 2.04 -27.30
C LYS A 216 -6.31 0.92 -26.41
N VAL A 217 -7.51 0.46 -26.71
CA VAL A 217 -8.24 -0.57 -25.96
C VAL A 217 -8.40 -1.84 -26.79
N LYS A 218 -8.41 -1.70 -28.11
CA LYS A 218 -8.48 -2.81 -29.06
C LYS A 218 -7.44 -2.59 -30.15
N GLU A 219 -6.68 -3.63 -30.46
CA GLU A 219 -5.77 -3.69 -31.60
C GLU A 219 -6.19 -4.83 -32.52
N LEU A 220 -6.55 -4.49 -33.75
CA LEU A 220 -6.87 -5.44 -34.82
C LEU A 220 -7.85 -6.53 -34.37
N GLY A 221 -8.97 -6.10 -33.79
CA GLY A 221 -10.03 -7.00 -33.33
C GLY A 221 -9.84 -7.54 -31.91
N ALA A 222 -8.61 -7.61 -31.39
CA ALA A 222 -8.31 -8.14 -30.07
C ALA A 222 -8.38 -7.04 -28.99
N VAL A 223 -9.18 -7.27 -27.94
CA VAL A 223 -9.27 -6.35 -26.79
C VAL A 223 -8.05 -6.55 -25.90
N ILE A 224 -7.34 -5.47 -25.59
CA ILE A 224 -6.17 -5.47 -24.71
C ILE A 224 -6.67 -5.53 -23.27
N ASP A 225 -6.22 -6.53 -22.51
CA ASP A 225 -6.51 -6.68 -21.06
C ASP A 225 -8.01 -6.60 -20.71
N SER A 226 -8.88 -7.15 -21.57
CA SER A 226 -10.35 -7.01 -21.43
C SER A 226 -10.87 -5.57 -21.35
N GLY A 227 -10.06 -4.60 -21.77
CA GLY A 227 -10.31 -3.16 -21.69
C GLY A 227 -9.98 -2.55 -20.33
N ASN A 228 -9.41 -3.32 -19.40
CA ASN A 228 -9.02 -2.82 -18.09
C ASN A 228 -7.75 -1.99 -18.18
N ILE A 229 -7.74 -0.90 -17.44
CA ILE A 229 -6.55 -0.13 -17.12
C ILE A 229 -6.61 0.27 -15.64
N ILE A 230 -5.45 0.62 -15.09
CA ILE A 230 -5.38 1.34 -13.82
C ILE A 230 -4.64 2.63 -14.06
N VAL A 231 -5.30 3.75 -13.74
CA VAL A 231 -4.69 5.07 -13.77
C VAL A 231 -4.18 5.41 -12.38
N PHE A 232 -2.90 5.68 -12.27
CA PHE A 232 -2.22 6.01 -11.02
C PHE A 232 -1.85 7.48 -10.98
N CYS A 233 -1.84 8.03 -9.77
CA CYS A 233 -1.28 9.34 -9.46
C CYS A 233 -0.36 9.19 -8.24
N ARG A 234 0.95 9.21 -8.46
CA ARG A 234 1.93 9.00 -7.39
C ARG A 234 3.11 9.96 -7.52
N TYR A 235 3.18 10.94 -6.62
CA TYR A 235 4.28 11.88 -6.58
C TYR A 235 5.21 11.66 -5.39
N TYR A 236 6.49 11.42 -5.67
CA TYR A 236 7.55 11.46 -4.67
C TYR A 236 8.66 12.42 -5.13
N PRO A 237 8.81 13.61 -4.49
CA PRO A 237 9.74 14.63 -4.93
C PRO A 237 11.20 14.33 -4.62
N SER A 238 12.10 14.97 -5.37
CA SER A 238 13.52 15.08 -5.02
C SER A 238 13.77 16.03 -3.83
N ALA A 239 12.84 16.92 -3.52
CA ALA A 239 12.86 17.80 -2.34
C ALA A 239 11.45 18.26 -1.93
N GLY A 240 11.21 18.40 -0.62
CA GLY A 240 9.90 18.77 -0.07
C GLY A 240 8.99 17.55 0.16
N ASN A 241 7.72 17.81 0.45
CA ASN A 241 6.78 16.78 0.87
C ASN A 241 6.24 15.99 -0.34
N ALA A 242 6.13 14.68 -0.22
CA ALA A 242 5.40 13.88 -1.20
C ALA A 242 3.90 14.15 -1.15
N ALA A 243 3.18 13.74 -2.19
CA ALA A 243 1.72 13.73 -2.18
C ALA A 243 1.20 12.38 -1.66
N LEU A 244 0.02 12.36 -1.07
CA LEU A 244 -0.76 11.13 -0.90
C LEU A 244 -1.03 10.52 -2.28
N TYR A 245 -0.94 9.20 -2.38
CA TYR A 245 -1.18 8.50 -3.64
C TYR A 245 -2.67 8.29 -3.91
N ASP A 246 -3.01 8.16 -5.18
CA ASP A 246 -4.33 7.72 -5.60
C ASP A 246 -4.21 6.83 -6.84
N HIS A 247 -5.22 6.00 -7.06
CA HIS A 247 -5.36 5.20 -8.26
C HIS A 247 -6.82 4.88 -8.53
N PHE A 248 -7.13 4.61 -9.79
CA PHE A 248 -8.49 4.29 -10.20
C PHE A 248 -8.47 3.19 -11.28
N PRO A 249 -8.92 1.96 -10.95
CA PRO A 249 -9.14 0.92 -11.94
C PRO A 249 -10.42 1.23 -12.74
N ILE A 250 -10.37 1.08 -14.05
CA ILE A 250 -11.50 1.32 -14.95
C ILE A 250 -11.47 0.37 -16.15
N THR A 251 -12.64 -0.08 -16.59
CA THR A 251 -12.82 -0.86 -17.82
C THR A 251 -13.32 0.05 -18.94
N LEU A 252 -12.50 0.23 -19.97
CA LEU A 252 -12.76 1.07 -21.12
C LEU A 252 -13.65 0.34 -22.14
N THR A 253 -14.73 0.99 -22.59
CA THR A 253 -15.72 0.37 -23.50
C THR A 253 -15.98 1.18 -24.77
N ALA A 254 -16.31 2.47 -24.64
CA ALA A 254 -16.38 3.43 -25.74
C ALA A 254 -16.55 4.86 -25.18
N GLY A 255 -16.30 5.88 -26.01
CA GLY A 255 -16.58 7.28 -25.69
C GLY A 255 -15.55 7.91 -24.75
N ARG A 256 -16.00 8.85 -23.91
CA ARG A 256 -15.17 9.51 -22.91
C ARG A 256 -15.45 8.93 -21.53
N GLN A 257 -14.40 8.62 -20.80
CA GLN A 257 -14.49 8.05 -19.47
C GLN A 257 -13.67 8.87 -18.47
N ALA A 258 -14.32 9.21 -17.36
CA ALA A 258 -13.73 10.02 -16.30
C ALA A 258 -13.00 9.12 -15.30
N VAL A 259 -11.83 9.59 -14.87
CA VAL A 259 -11.02 8.95 -13.83
C VAL A 259 -10.92 9.93 -12.67
N PRO A 260 -11.71 9.74 -11.60
CA PRO A 260 -11.63 10.59 -10.43
C PRO A 260 -10.34 10.26 -9.66
N LEU A 261 -9.47 11.26 -9.53
CA LEU A 261 -8.23 11.19 -8.77
C LEU A 261 -8.16 12.40 -7.82
N ALA A 262 -7.75 12.15 -6.59
CA ALA A 262 -7.56 13.18 -5.58
C ALA A 262 -6.28 12.94 -4.79
N THR A 263 -5.38 13.93 -4.80
CA THR A 263 -4.13 13.90 -4.05
C THR A 263 -4.02 15.18 -3.22
N ALA A 264 -3.26 15.09 -2.14
CA ALA A 264 -2.92 16.22 -1.28
C ALA A 264 -1.49 16.07 -0.80
N LEU A 265 -0.84 17.18 -0.42
CA LEU A 265 0.48 17.11 0.22
C LEU A 265 0.39 16.28 1.51
N ASP A 266 1.33 15.36 1.65
CA ASP A 266 1.47 14.50 2.80
C ASP A 266 2.41 15.15 3.82
N LEU A 267 1.83 15.66 4.91
CA LEU A 267 2.61 16.31 5.97
C LEU A 267 3.44 15.33 6.80
N ASN A 268 3.17 14.02 6.69
CA ASN A 268 3.91 12.98 7.39
C ASN A 268 5.03 12.38 6.53
N ASN A 269 5.16 12.77 5.26
CA ASN A 269 6.23 12.35 4.37
C ASN A 269 7.02 13.57 3.89
N THR A 270 8.03 13.93 4.66
CA THR A 270 8.79 15.18 4.48
C THR A 270 10.19 14.93 3.93
N SER A 271 10.65 13.67 3.91
CA SER A 271 11.97 13.31 3.42
C SER A 271 12.00 13.30 1.90
N SER A 272 13.13 13.73 1.33
CA SER A 272 13.36 13.60 -0.11
C SER A 272 13.43 12.14 -0.55
N GLN A 273 13.22 11.90 -1.85
CA GLN A 273 13.36 10.57 -2.45
C GLN A 273 14.71 9.90 -2.15
N ALA A 274 15.81 10.65 -2.11
CA ALA A 274 17.14 10.13 -1.82
C ALA A 274 17.33 9.70 -0.35
N VAL A 275 16.64 10.36 0.57
CA VAL A 275 16.66 10.00 1.99
C VAL A 275 15.79 8.76 2.23
N ALA A 276 14.58 8.74 1.67
CA ALA A 276 13.67 7.61 1.77
C ALA A 276 14.21 6.33 1.10
N SER A 277 15.01 6.46 0.04
CA SER A 277 15.71 5.30 -0.54
C SER A 277 16.71 4.68 0.43
N GLY A 278 17.36 5.50 1.27
CA GLY A 278 18.25 5.03 2.32
C GLY A 278 17.51 4.19 3.37
N TYR A 279 16.35 4.67 3.81
CA TYR A 279 15.48 3.92 4.73
C TYR A 279 15.03 2.60 4.10
N ALA A 280 14.48 2.64 2.88
CA ALA A 280 14.00 1.45 2.18
C ALA A 280 15.09 0.41 1.93
N SER A 281 16.33 0.84 1.66
CA SER A 281 17.47 -0.07 1.44
C SER A 281 17.97 -0.75 2.73
N ALA A 282 17.68 -0.17 3.89
CA ALA A 282 18.02 -0.74 5.18
C ALA A 282 16.96 -1.75 5.68
N MET A 283 15.74 -1.69 5.13
CA MET A 283 14.61 -2.53 5.48
C MET A 283 14.51 -3.75 4.54
N THR A 284 13.93 -4.84 5.02
CA THR A 284 13.66 -6.03 4.19
C THR A 284 12.17 -6.25 4.04
N PHE A 285 11.70 -6.41 2.80
CA PHE A 285 10.29 -6.68 2.48
C PHE A 285 10.13 -8.15 2.07
N GLY A 286 9.56 -8.95 2.98
CA GLY A 286 9.26 -10.37 2.78
C GLY A 286 7.83 -10.57 2.28
N PHE A 287 7.69 -11.28 1.18
CA PHE A 287 6.41 -11.58 0.52
C PHE A 287 6.11 -13.08 0.43
N ALA A 288 6.77 -13.90 1.24
CA ALA A 288 6.62 -15.35 1.28
C ALA A 288 5.53 -15.81 2.27
N GLY A 289 4.50 -14.98 2.48
CA GLY A 289 3.41 -15.29 3.39
C GLY A 289 2.63 -16.57 3.01
N PRO A 290 1.80 -17.09 3.92
CA PRO A 290 1.40 -16.47 5.18
C PRO A 290 2.46 -16.58 6.29
N TYR A 291 2.65 -15.48 7.01
CA TYR A 291 3.47 -15.35 8.21
C TYR A 291 2.56 -15.39 9.44
N SER A 292 2.63 -16.48 10.21
CA SER A 292 1.90 -16.59 11.48
C SER A 292 2.66 -15.86 12.59
N ARG A 293 2.04 -14.86 13.21
CA ARG A 293 2.67 -13.94 14.17
C ARG A 293 1.73 -13.65 15.35
N THR A 294 2.33 -13.43 16.52
CA THR A 294 1.59 -13.11 17.75
C THR A 294 1.84 -11.66 18.15
N LEU A 295 0.77 -10.90 18.34
CA LEU A 295 0.80 -9.52 18.85
C LEU A 295 -0.34 -9.32 19.84
N GLY A 296 -0.08 -8.66 20.97
CA GLY A 296 -1.12 -8.43 21.98
C GLY A 296 -1.73 -9.71 22.55
N GLY A 297 -0.98 -10.83 22.53
CA GLY A 297 -1.48 -12.14 22.96
C GLY A 297 -2.39 -12.86 21.96
N VAL A 298 -2.57 -12.31 20.75
CA VAL A 298 -3.37 -12.92 19.68
C VAL A 298 -2.47 -13.35 18.52
N THR A 299 -2.58 -14.60 18.10
CA THR A 299 -1.88 -15.13 16.92
C THR A 299 -2.75 -15.00 15.68
N LYS A 300 -2.22 -14.40 14.62
CA LYS A 300 -2.86 -14.19 13.32
C LYS A 300 -1.87 -14.37 12.19
N ASP A 301 -2.40 -14.57 10.98
CA ASP A 301 -1.61 -14.66 9.77
C ASP A 301 -1.58 -13.31 9.03
N TYR A 302 -0.45 -13.08 8.36
CA TYR A 302 -0.12 -11.89 7.57
C TYR A 302 0.53 -12.31 6.26
N ASP A 303 0.34 -11.58 5.17
CA ASP A 303 0.85 -11.93 3.84
C ASP A 303 2.24 -11.35 3.57
N ILE A 304 2.59 -10.26 4.27
CA ILE A 304 3.83 -9.49 4.10
C ILE A 304 4.49 -9.34 5.46
N GLU A 305 5.80 -9.50 5.52
CA GLU A 305 6.62 -9.20 6.69
C GLU A 305 7.65 -8.13 6.31
N ILE A 306 7.68 -7.03 7.05
CA ILE A 306 8.66 -5.96 6.87
C ILE A 306 9.58 -5.93 8.09
N ASP A 307 10.86 -6.15 7.86
CA ASP A 307 11.91 -6.00 8.87
C ASP A 307 12.46 -4.56 8.82
N LEU A 308 12.33 -3.83 9.93
CA LEU A 308 12.72 -2.43 10.03
C LEU A 308 14.20 -2.24 10.37
N ASN A 309 14.94 -3.30 10.72
CA ASN A 309 16.36 -3.22 11.09
C ASN A 309 16.63 -2.17 12.19
N THR A 310 15.83 -2.22 13.26
CA THR A 310 15.80 -1.30 14.41
C THR A 310 15.39 0.15 14.11
N ASP A 311 14.92 0.45 12.90
CA ASP A 311 14.48 1.80 12.51
C ASP A 311 13.06 2.13 13.00
N THR A 312 12.66 3.39 12.86
CA THR A 312 11.39 3.93 13.34
C THR A 312 10.23 3.61 12.41
N VAL A 313 9.02 3.55 12.95
CA VAL A 313 7.79 3.35 12.15
C VAL A 313 7.46 4.58 11.27
N ALA A 314 8.03 5.74 11.58
CA ALA A 314 7.94 6.93 10.73
C ALA A 314 8.77 6.75 9.45
N HIS A 315 10.01 6.27 9.57
CA HIS A 315 10.83 5.94 8.40
C HIS A 315 10.23 4.79 7.58
N LEU A 316 9.61 3.81 8.23
CA LEU A 316 8.87 2.74 7.54
C LEU A 316 7.80 3.32 6.62
N TYR A 317 7.03 4.30 7.09
CA TYR A 317 5.99 4.95 6.27
C TYR A 317 6.59 5.58 5.01
N GLU A 318 7.70 6.31 5.15
CA GLU A 318 8.36 6.95 4.01
C GLU A 318 8.97 5.91 3.05
N ALA A 319 9.58 4.84 3.59
CA ALA A 319 10.10 3.73 2.82
C ALA A 319 8.99 3.01 2.03
N CYS A 320 7.84 2.74 2.66
CA CYS A 320 6.67 2.15 2.02
C CYS A 320 6.18 2.98 0.82
N LYS A 321 6.12 4.30 0.95
CA LYS A 321 5.76 5.17 -0.19
C LYS A 321 6.84 5.16 -1.26
N TYR A 322 8.11 5.20 -0.87
CA TYR A 322 9.22 5.18 -1.81
C TYR A 322 9.25 3.91 -2.67
N VAL A 323 9.06 2.73 -2.08
CA VAL A 323 9.04 1.46 -2.83
C VAL A 323 7.82 1.34 -3.74
N CYS A 324 6.74 2.07 -3.46
CA CYS A 324 5.54 2.11 -4.30
C CYS A 324 5.47 3.34 -5.23
N ARG A 325 6.53 4.15 -5.35
CA ARG A 325 6.49 5.35 -6.21
C ARG A 325 6.49 4.98 -7.70
N GLU A 326 6.13 5.96 -8.56
CA GLU A 326 6.29 5.81 -10.01
C GLU A 326 7.75 5.48 -10.37
N GLY A 327 7.94 4.51 -11.28
CA GLY A 327 9.26 4.06 -11.72
C GLY A 327 9.99 3.17 -10.71
N SER A 328 9.31 2.75 -9.64
CA SER A 328 9.86 1.74 -8.73
C SER A 328 9.80 0.36 -9.36
N THR A 329 10.97 -0.23 -9.57
CA THR A 329 11.14 -1.63 -9.99
C THR A 329 11.30 -2.58 -8.79
N THR A 330 11.02 -2.10 -7.57
CA THR A 330 11.08 -2.96 -6.37
C THR A 330 10.02 -4.04 -6.53
N GLN A 331 10.42 -5.30 -6.51
CA GLN A 331 9.49 -6.41 -6.63
C GLN A 331 8.71 -6.56 -5.33
N LEU A 332 7.40 -6.33 -5.39
CA LEU A 332 6.48 -6.52 -4.26
C LEU A 332 5.52 -7.63 -4.68
N GLN A 333 5.81 -8.88 -4.29
CA GLN A 333 5.23 -10.10 -4.86
C GLN A 333 5.62 -10.33 -6.33
N SER A 334 4.63 -10.48 -7.22
CA SER A 334 4.80 -10.64 -8.67
C SER A 334 4.88 -9.32 -9.42
N ASP A 335 4.61 -8.20 -8.76
CA ASP A 335 4.37 -6.92 -9.40
C ASP A 335 5.52 -5.94 -9.10
N ASN A 336 5.72 -4.98 -10.00
CA ASN A 336 6.59 -3.86 -9.69
C ASN A 336 5.94 -2.97 -8.62
N GLY A 337 6.76 -2.30 -7.82
CA GLY A 337 6.26 -1.41 -6.77
C GLY A 337 5.38 -0.27 -7.34
N GLU A 338 5.62 0.16 -8.56
CA GLU A 338 4.75 1.14 -9.24
C GLU A 338 3.34 0.60 -9.56
N GLU A 339 3.15 -0.72 -9.63
CA GLU A 339 1.85 -1.38 -9.87
C GLU A 339 1.16 -1.81 -8.57
N TYR A 340 1.95 -2.09 -7.52
CA TYR A 340 1.46 -2.66 -6.27
C TYR A 340 0.36 -1.82 -5.60
N ILE A 341 -0.77 -2.44 -5.26
CA ILE A 341 -1.92 -1.81 -4.58
C ILE A 341 -2.48 -2.61 -3.38
N TYR A 342 -2.19 -3.91 -3.29
CA TYR A 342 -2.62 -4.79 -2.21
C TYR A 342 -1.76 -6.05 -2.13
N ALA A 343 -1.80 -6.74 -1.00
CA ALA A 343 -1.12 -8.02 -0.82
C ALA A 343 -1.92 -9.21 -1.38
N ASN A 344 -3.23 -9.04 -1.58
CA ASN A 344 -4.12 -10.07 -2.10
C ASN A 344 -5.29 -9.38 -2.82
N ALA A 345 -5.67 -9.88 -4.00
CA ALA A 345 -6.75 -9.29 -4.82
C ALA A 345 -8.12 -9.26 -4.13
N ALA A 346 -8.33 -10.05 -3.07
CA ALA A 346 -9.53 -9.98 -2.24
C ALA A 346 -9.54 -8.79 -1.26
N TYR A 347 -8.44 -8.04 -1.12
CA TYR A 347 -8.32 -6.95 -0.15
C TYR A 347 -8.67 -5.61 -0.78
N ALA A 348 -9.31 -4.75 0.02
CA ALA A 348 -9.53 -3.37 -0.39
C ALA A 348 -8.19 -2.61 -0.40
N PRO A 349 -7.80 -1.98 -1.52
CA PRO A 349 -6.52 -1.29 -1.61
C PRO A 349 -6.50 -0.01 -0.75
N VAL A 350 -5.37 0.22 -0.09
CA VAL A 350 -5.13 1.46 0.66
C VAL A 350 -4.48 2.47 -0.27
N LYS A 351 -5.30 3.32 -0.89
CA LYS A 351 -4.85 4.18 -2.01
C LYS A 351 -3.71 5.14 -1.65
N ALA A 352 -3.79 5.78 -0.49
CA ALA A 352 -2.87 6.83 -0.06
C ALA A 352 -1.43 6.34 0.11
N SER A 353 -1.26 5.07 0.50
CA SER A 353 0.03 4.40 0.68
C SER A 353 -0.23 2.87 0.77
N PRO A 354 0.12 2.09 -0.27
CA PRO A 354 -0.33 0.69 -0.42
C PRO A 354 0.03 -0.28 0.71
N LEU A 355 1.10 0.00 1.46
CA LEU A 355 1.58 -0.87 2.56
C LEU A 355 1.14 -0.39 3.95
N GLY A 356 0.58 0.82 4.06
CA GLY A 356 0.09 1.36 5.32
C GLY A 356 0.13 2.89 5.38
N THR A 357 -0.65 3.45 6.29
CA THR A 357 -0.78 4.90 6.50
C THR A 357 -0.13 5.33 7.82
N PHE A 358 0.17 6.61 7.97
CA PHE A 358 0.75 7.15 9.20
C PHE A 358 -0.03 8.36 9.68
N ALA A 359 -0.46 8.34 10.94
CA ALA A 359 -1.21 9.44 11.54
C ALA A 359 -0.96 9.52 13.06
N GLY A 360 -0.82 10.74 13.59
CA GLY A 360 -0.67 10.95 15.03
C GLY A 360 0.55 10.26 15.66
N GLY A 361 1.62 10.05 14.87
CA GLY A 361 2.80 9.31 15.32
C GLY A 361 2.64 7.78 15.33
N THR A 362 1.53 7.26 14.81
CA THR A 362 1.22 5.82 14.76
C THR A 362 1.14 5.34 13.30
N PHE A 363 1.77 4.20 13.01
CA PHE A 363 1.67 3.51 11.73
C PHE A 363 0.47 2.55 11.71
N PHE A 364 -0.38 2.65 10.69
CA PHE A 364 -1.51 1.76 10.45
C PHE A 364 -1.20 0.91 9.23
N GLY A 365 -0.81 -0.35 9.47
CA GLY A 365 -0.45 -1.29 8.41
C GLY A 365 -1.65 -1.60 7.51
N ALA A 366 -1.41 -1.73 6.20
CA ALA A 366 -2.42 -2.26 5.30
C ALA A 366 -2.75 -3.73 5.65
N ARG A 367 -3.88 -4.24 5.18
CA ARG A 367 -4.29 -5.61 5.46
C ARG A 367 -3.24 -6.62 4.99
N GLY A 368 -2.85 -7.52 5.90
CA GLY A 368 -1.83 -8.53 5.66
C GLY A 368 -0.40 -8.04 5.90
N VAL A 369 -0.17 -6.81 6.34
CA VAL A 369 1.18 -6.30 6.63
C VAL A 369 1.57 -6.53 8.08
N TRP A 370 2.66 -7.27 8.27
CA TRP A 370 3.36 -7.45 9.55
C TRP A 370 4.66 -6.64 9.58
N ILE A 371 5.05 -6.14 10.76
CA ILE A 371 6.31 -5.44 10.97
C ILE A 371 7.11 -6.10 12.09
N THR A 372 8.43 -6.15 11.95
CA THR A 372 9.36 -6.69 12.95
C THR A 372 10.59 -5.80 13.11
N ASP A 373 11.35 -6.03 14.18
CA ASP A 373 12.60 -5.32 14.50
C ASP A 373 12.46 -3.78 14.44
N TYR A 374 11.37 -3.26 14.96
CA TYR A 374 11.15 -1.81 15.08
C TYR A 374 11.95 -1.22 16.24
N ALA A 375 12.26 0.08 16.15
CA ALA A 375 12.88 0.83 17.23
C ALA A 375 12.11 0.66 18.56
N SER A 376 12.81 0.42 19.66
CA SER A 376 12.19 0.15 20.96
C SER A 376 11.27 1.28 21.47
N ALA A 377 11.53 2.52 21.04
CA ALA A 377 10.70 3.69 21.35
C ALA A 377 9.35 3.70 20.61
N ASP A 378 9.18 2.85 19.60
CA ASP A 378 8.00 2.75 18.74
C ASP A 378 7.18 1.48 19.00
N ALA A 379 7.51 0.73 20.07
CA ALA A 379 6.83 -0.53 20.42
C ALA A 379 5.30 -0.42 20.62
N GLN A 380 4.77 0.80 20.74
CA GLN A 380 3.33 1.11 20.89
C GLN A 380 2.77 1.97 19.75
N LYS A 381 3.59 2.30 18.75
CA LYS A 381 3.26 3.28 17.71
C LYS A 381 2.82 2.62 16.40
N PHE A 382 2.15 1.48 16.48
CA PHE A 382 1.59 0.84 15.30
C PHE A 382 0.29 0.09 15.59
N SER A 383 -0.48 -0.15 14.55
CA SER A 383 -1.70 -0.98 14.56
C SER A 383 -1.74 -1.74 13.23
N LEU A 384 -1.95 -3.05 13.29
CA LEU A 384 -1.87 -3.92 12.11
C LEU A 384 -3.23 -4.56 11.84
N ILE A 385 -3.48 -4.91 10.58
CA ILE A 385 -4.68 -5.64 10.17
C ILE A 385 -4.23 -6.99 9.60
N SER A 386 -4.64 -8.08 10.23
CA SER A 386 -4.32 -9.45 9.78
C SER A 386 -5.03 -9.82 8.48
N SER A 387 -4.60 -10.91 7.85
CA SER A 387 -5.18 -11.43 6.60
C SER A 387 -6.68 -11.75 6.72
N ASP A 388 -7.19 -12.03 7.93
CA ASP A 388 -8.62 -12.25 8.22
C ASP A 388 -9.42 -10.95 8.53
N ASN A 389 -8.82 -9.77 8.30
CA ASN A 389 -9.40 -8.45 8.55
C ASN A 389 -9.58 -8.08 10.03
N THR A 390 -8.81 -8.70 10.94
CA THR A 390 -8.81 -8.33 12.36
C THR A 390 -7.76 -7.27 12.64
N THR A 391 -8.13 -6.17 13.31
CA THR A 391 -7.16 -5.20 13.82
C THR A 391 -6.48 -5.75 15.09
N VAL A 392 -5.15 -5.75 15.12
CA VAL A 392 -4.32 -6.19 16.24
C VAL A 392 -3.39 -5.06 16.63
N ASN A 393 -3.38 -4.71 17.92
CA ASN A 393 -2.58 -3.62 18.49
C ASN A 393 -1.47 -4.19 19.38
N PRO A 394 -0.32 -3.51 19.47
CA PRO A 394 0.71 -3.86 20.45
C PRO A 394 0.22 -3.68 21.89
N PRO A 395 0.81 -4.43 22.85
CA PRO A 395 0.58 -4.21 24.27
C PRO A 395 0.90 -2.78 24.71
N ASN A 396 0.06 -2.20 25.56
CA ASN A 396 0.26 -0.86 26.11
C ASN A 396 0.93 -0.90 27.50
N THR A 397 1.83 0.03 27.79
CA THR A 397 2.47 0.18 29.09
C THR A 397 1.74 1.29 29.83
N VAL A 398 0.95 0.90 30.82
CA VAL A 398 0.14 1.85 31.59
C VAL A 398 0.81 2.20 32.90
N VAL A 399 0.79 3.49 33.25
CA VAL A 399 1.28 3.97 34.54
C VAL A 399 0.16 3.88 35.57
N CYS A 400 0.46 3.30 36.72
CA CYS A 400 -0.42 3.26 37.88
C CYS A 400 0.21 4.12 38.98
N LYS A 401 -0.48 5.18 39.41
CA LYS A 401 0.04 6.10 40.41
C LYS A 401 -0.93 6.33 41.56
N VAL A 402 -0.36 6.46 42.75
CA VAL A 402 -1.04 6.93 43.96
C VAL A 402 -0.44 8.28 44.33
N VAL A 403 -1.28 9.30 44.41
CA VAL A 403 -0.89 10.69 44.71
C VAL A 403 -1.53 11.14 46.03
N ALA A 404 -1.13 12.32 46.53
CA ALA A 404 -1.53 12.85 47.83
C ALA A 404 -1.10 11.97 49.01
N VAL A 405 0.03 11.27 48.83
CA VAL A 405 0.77 10.56 49.88
C VAL A 405 1.91 11.45 50.41
N GLU A 406 2.56 11.08 51.49
CA GLU A 406 3.80 11.71 51.96
C GLU A 406 4.91 10.69 52.18
N SER A 407 6.14 11.20 52.32
CA SER A 407 7.29 10.37 52.64
C SER A 407 7.04 9.57 53.93
N GLY A 408 7.23 8.25 53.85
CA GLY A 408 6.97 7.31 54.94
C GLY A 408 5.59 6.62 54.87
N ASP A 409 4.66 7.08 54.04
CA ASP A 409 3.38 6.38 53.84
C ASP A 409 3.62 5.02 53.17
N SER A 410 3.15 3.94 53.80
CA SER A 410 3.14 2.60 53.22
C SER A 410 1.95 2.47 52.27
N VAL A 411 2.23 2.30 50.98
CA VAL A 411 1.25 2.24 49.91
C VAL A 411 1.30 0.86 49.26
N ALA A 412 0.14 0.23 49.11
CA ALA A 412 0.00 -0.99 48.36
C ALA A 412 -1.19 -0.92 47.39
N MET A 413 -1.02 -1.48 46.20
CA MET A 413 -2.05 -1.57 45.17
C MET A 413 -2.16 -3.03 44.74
N PHE A 414 -3.25 -3.67 45.15
CA PHE A 414 -3.51 -5.09 44.96
C PHE A 414 -4.53 -5.34 43.87
N MET A 415 -4.43 -6.49 43.25
CA MET A 415 -5.42 -7.02 42.32
C MET A 415 -6.62 -7.58 43.07
N LEU A 416 -7.81 -7.43 42.49
CA LEU A 416 -9.02 -8.08 42.97
C LEU A 416 -9.49 -9.15 41.98
N ALA A 417 -10.07 -10.23 42.51
CA ALA A 417 -10.67 -11.29 41.69
C ALA A 417 -11.90 -10.81 40.89
N SER A 418 -12.57 -9.77 41.37
CA SER A 418 -13.71 -9.11 40.73
C SER A 418 -13.89 -7.70 41.29
N SER A 419 -14.76 -6.89 40.68
CA SER A 419 -15.11 -5.56 41.20
C SER A 419 -15.60 -5.65 42.64
N GLY A 420 -14.90 -5.00 43.57
CA GLY A 420 -15.22 -5.07 45.01
C GLY A 420 -14.93 -6.42 45.69
N GLY A 421 -14.29 -7.36 44.98
CA GLY A 421 -14.00 -8.70 45.44
C GLY A 421 -12.85 -8.80 46.44
N ALA A 422 -12.42 -10.03 46.72
CA ALA A 422 -11.23 -10.30 47.52
C ALA A 422 -9.95 -10.01 46.73
N ILE A 423 -8.85 -9.77 47.46
CA ILE A 423 -7.52 -9.64 46.85
C ILE A 423 -7.12 -10.99 46.23
N GLU A 424 -6.66 -10.95 44.98
CA GLU A 424 -6.19 -12.14 44.27
C GLU A 424 -4.81 -12.54 44.79
N LYS A 425 -4.78 -13.60 45.64
CA LYS A 425 -3.56 -14.09 46.30
C LYS A 425 -3.04 -15.40 45.72
N THR A 426 -3.72 -15.96 44.72
CA THR A 426 -3.44 -17.30 44.19
C THR A 426 -2.91 -17.29 42.76
N THR A 427 -2.40 -16.14 42.29
CA THR A 427 -1.95 -15.92 40.92
C THR A 427 -0.91 -16.94 40.44
N TYR A 428 0.04 -17.31 41.30
CA TYR A 428 1.09 -18.26 40.97
C TYR A 428 1.24 -19.34 42.04
N SER A 429 1.67 -20.53 41.61
CA SER A 429 2.01 -21.67 42.45
C SER A 429 3.52 -21.87 42.42
N LEU A 430 4.14 -22.13 43.58
CA LEU A 430 5.57 -22.40 43.63
C LEU A 430 5.93 -23.68 42.89
N ASN A 431 7.01 -23.63 42.11
CA ASN A 431 7.62 -24.79 41.50
C ASN A 431 8.68 -25.36 42.45
N GLY A 432 8.27 -26.31 43.29
CA GLY A 432 9.12 -26.88 44.32
C GLY A 432 9.25 -26.02 45.57
N GLN A 433 10.14 -26.42 46.46
CA GLN A 433 10.43 -25.73 47.71
C GLN A 433 11.56 -24.73 47.49
N HIS A 434 11.46 -23.54 48.07
CA HIS A 434 12.52 -22.52 48.03
C HIS A 434 13.11 -22.34 49.41
N LEU A 435 14.42 -22.57 49.55
CA LEU A 435 15.15 -22.41 50.80
C LEU A 435 15.30 -20.92 51.16
N SER A 436 15.58 -20.63 52.43
CA SER A 436 15.83 -19.25 52.90
C SER A 436 17.01 -18.56 52.20
N SER A 437 17.97 -19.31 51.65
CA SER A 437 19.10 -18.81 50.88
C SER A 437 18.79 -18.57 49.39
N SER A 438 17.59 -18.92 48.92
CA SER A 438 17.24 -18.78 47.49
C SER A 438 17.29 -17.33 47.07
N THR A 439 17.94 -17.04 45.95
CA THR A 439 18.01 -15.72 45.30
C THR A 439 17.00 -15.57 44.17
N THR A 440 16.25 -16.64 43.87
CA THR A 440 15.21 -16.66 42.85
C THR A 440 13.98 -17.38 43.38
N VAL A 441 12.81 -17.02 42.87
CA VAL A 441 11.55 -17.74 43.09
C VAL A 441 11.04 -18.22 41.74
N THR A 442 10.83 -19.53 41.62
CA THR A 442 10.34 -20.17 40.40
C THR A 442 8.90 -20.60 40.61
N VAL A 443 8.04 -20.29 39.64
CA VAL A 443 6.61 -20.61 39.66
C VAL A 443 6.25 -21.59 38.54
N ASN A 444 5.08 -22.23 38.61
CA ASN A 444 4.64 -23.20 37.60
C ASN A 444 4.03 -22.53 36.38
N GLU A 445 3.37 -21.40 36.58
CA GLU A 445 2.69 -20.63 35.56
C GLU A 445 3.67 -19.61 34.93
N ALA A 446 3.63 -19.41 33.62
CA ALA A 446 4.47 -18.41 32.96
C ALA A 446 4.21 -17.02 33.55
N ILE A 447 5.22 -16.21 33.84
CA ILE A 447 4.98 -14.91 34.48
C ILE A 447 4.26 -13.95 33.50
N THR A 448 4.48 -14.14 32.20
CA THR A 448 3.77 -13.41 31.14
C THR A 448 2.31 -13.85 30.98
N ALA A 449 1.42 -12.89 30.76
CA ALA A 449 -0.01 -13.05 30.45
C ALA A 449 -0.88 -13.76 31.51
N ASN A 450 -0.34 -14.13 32.67
CA ASN A 450 -1.10 -14.86 33.70
C ASN A 450 -1.91 -13.96 34.65
N TRP A 451 -1.81 -12.65 34.50
CA TRP A 451 -2.68 -11.70 35.20
C TRP A 451 -3.91 -11.35 34.35
N SER A 452 -4.72 -12.37 34.05
CA SER A 452 -5.89 -12.22 33.16
C SER A 452 -5.53 -11.60 31.79
N GLY A 453 -4.38 -12.00 31.24
CA GLY A 453 -3.85 -11.48 29.97
C GLY A 453 -2.96 -10.24 30.10
N GLN A 454 -2.49 -9.88 31.29
CA GLN A 454 -1.53 -8.78 31.53
C GLN A 454 -0.23 -9.31 32.15
N ASP A 455 0.85 -8.52 32.13
CA ASP A 455 2.13 -8.88 32.75
C ASP A 455 2.35 -8.10 34.06
N PRO A 456 2.95 -8.72 35.11
CA PRO A 456 3.30 -8.00 36.33
C PRO A 456 4.36 -6.93 36.10
N PRO A 457 4.56 -6.00 37.06
CA PRO A 457 5.57 -4.95 36.91
C PRO A 457 6.96 -5.55 36.70
N ALA A 458 7.82 -4.88 35.94
CA ALA A 458 9.17 -5.38 35.64
C ALA A 458 10.04 -5.54 36.91
N ALA A 459 9.81 -4.70 37.92
CA ALA A 459 10.42 -4.78 39.25
C ALA A 459 9.39 -4.35 40.31
N GLY A 460 9.56 -4.83 41.53
CA GLY A 460 8.60 -4.55 42.61
C GLY A 460 8.79 -5.48 43.79
N TYR A 461 7.67 -5.82 44.43
CA TYR A 461 7.66 -6.79 45.52
C TYR A 461 6.78 -7.97 45.15
N LEU A 462 7.21 -9.16 45.55
CA LEU A 462 6.40 -10.37 45.56
C LEU A 462 5.92 -10.65 46.99
N ARG A 463 4.74 -11.25 47.09
CA ARG A 463 4.20 -11.77 48.34
C ARG A 463 3.99 -13.28 48.21
N ILE A 464 4.55 -14.04 49.15
CA ILE A 464 4.36 -15.49 49.24
C ILE A 464 3.46 -15.79 50.44
N VAL A 465 2.33 -16.45 50.19
CA VAL A 465 1.30 -16.76 51.17
C VAL A 465 1.45 -18.21 51.63
N SER A 466 1.66 -18.38 52.93
CA SER A 466 1.68 -19.68 53.58
C SER A 466 0.30 -20.34 53.53
N SER A 467 0.25 -21.58 53.08
CA SER A 467 -0.98 -22.38 53.06
C SER A 467 -1.39 -22.90 54.45
N VAL A 468 -0.56 -22.68 55.48
CA VAL A 468 -0.77 -23.22 56.83
C VAL A 468 -1.53 -22.23 57.70
N ASP A 469 -1.07 -20.99 57.74
CA ASP A 469 -1.53 -19.93 58.64
C ASP A 469 -1.92 -18.64 57.92
N GLY A 470 -1.76 -18.58 56.59
CA GLY A 470 -2.02 -17.38 55.79
C GLY A 470 -1.02 -16.24 55.99
N SER A 471 0.11 -16.51 56.67
CA SER A 471 1.19 -15.52 56.81
C SER A 471 1.82 -15.20 55.45
N GLU A 472 2.33 -13.96 55.31
CA GLU A 472 2.89 -13.47 54.05
C GLU A 472 4.36 -13.11 54.19
N ILE A 473 5.19 -13.65 53.28
CA ILE A 473 6.58 -13.22 53.10
C ILE A 473 6.59 -12.14 52.02
N LEU A 474 7.05 -10.94 52.37
CA LEU A 474 7.27 -9.83 51.44
C LEU A 474 8.73 -9.79 51.00
N LYS A 475 8.99 -9.88 49.69
CA LYS A 475 10.35 -9.80 49.14
C LYS A 475 10.40 -8.95 47.89
N LYS A 476 11.47 -8.16 47.76
CA LYS A 476 11.70 -7.33 46.58
C LYS A 476 12.32 -8.17 45.47
N TYR A 477 11.87 -7.97 44.24
CA TYR A 477 12.46 -8.57 43.03
C TYR A 477 12.94 -7.46 42.09
N THR A 478 14.00 -7.74 41.36
CA THR A 478 14.65 -6.80 40.43
C THR A 478 14.26 -7.05 38.98
N SER A 479 13.89 -8.30 38.64
CA SER A 479 13.46 -8.69 37.31
C SER A 479 12.69 -10.02 37.35
N TRP A 480 12.06 -10.37 36.24
CA TRP A 480 11.56 -11.72 35.99
C TRP A 480 11.80 -12.13 34.54
N THR A 481 11.88 -13.43 34.27
CA THR A 481 11.99 -13.99 32.92
C THR A 481 11.38 -15.39 32.89
N GLY A 482 10.49 -15.64 31.93
CA GLY A 482 9.80 -16.93 31.80
C GLY A 482 9.00 -17.27 33.06
N TYR A 483 9.56 -18.14 33.90
CA TYR A 483 8.92 -18.68 35.12
C TYR A 483 9.62 -18.25 36.41
N VAL A 484 10.64 -17.37 36.32
CA VAL A 484 11.56 -17.07 37.43
C VAL A 484 11.53 -15.59 37.77
N PHE A 485 11.29 -15.28 39.05
CA PHE A 485 11.55 -13.97 39.66
C PHE A 485 12.96 -13.94 40.24
N THR A 486 13.72 -12.88 39.95
CA THR A 486 15.06 -12.64 40.51
C THR A 486 14.94 -11.71 41.72
N LEU A 487 15.36 -12.17 42.90
CA LEU A 487 15.21 -11.43 44.15
C LEU A 487 16.33 -10.39 44.34
N ASP A 488 15.98 -9.28 45.01
CA ASP A 488 16.95 -8.35 45.58
C ASP A 488 17.45 -8.91 46.93
N GLY A 489 18.41 -9.84 46.88
CA GLY A 489 18.92 -10.58 48.03
C GLY A 489 18.38 -12.01 48.14
N THR A 490 18.19 -12.51 49.37
CA THR A 490 17.70 -13.87 49.62
C THR A 490 16.28 -13.89 50.20
N LEU A 491 15.59 -15.02 50.01
CA LEU A 491 14.23 -15.23 50.51
C LEU A 491 14.11 -15.07 52.03
N GLY A 492 15.16 -15.38 52.79
CA GLY A 492 15.26 -15.17 54.24
C GLY A 492 14.42 -16.12 55.10
N THR A 493 13.37 -16.71 54.53
CA THR A 493 12.50 -17.72 55.14
C THR A 493 12.23 -18.80 54.09
N GLN A 494 12.14 -20.06 54.50
CA GLN A 494 11.80 -21.15 53.59
C GLN A 494 10.35 -21.03 53.12
N ALA A 495 10.10 -21.30 51.83
CA ALA A 495 8.77 -21.36 51.24
C ALA A 495 8.45 -22.76 50.72
N GLU A 496 7.33 -23.31 51.16
CA GLU A 496 6.89 -24.66 50.83
C GLU A 496 6.13 -24.72 49.50
N THR A 497 6.21 -25.84 48.79
CA THR A 497 5.60 -26.02 47.46
C THR A 497 4.08 -25.79 47.43
N THR A 498 3.38 -25.95 48.56
CA THR A 498 1.93 -25.70 48.65
C THR A 498 1.57 -24.22 48.75
N TRP A 499 2.54 -23.35 48.98
CA TRP A 499 2.34 -21.91 49.14
C TRP A 499 2.07 -21.24 47.79
N LYS A 500 1.41 -20.08 47.85
CA LYS A 500 1.02 -19.31 46.66
C LYS A 500 1.78 -18.00 46.60
N VAL A 501 2.00 -17.51 45.39
CA VAL A 501 2.70 -16.24 45.14
C VAL A 501 1.76 -15.30 44.40
N TYR A 502 1.79 -14.03 44.78
CA TYR A 502 1.15 -12.96 44.01
C TYR A 502 2.02 -11.71 44.03
N VAL A 503 1.81 -10.84 43.05
CA VAL A 503 2.61 -9.64 42.83
C VAL A 503 1.70 -8.41 42.89
N PRO A 504 1.76 -7.58 43.94
CA PRO A 504 1.10 -6.28 43.95
C PRO A 504 1.67 -5.36 42.85
N ILE A 505 0.85 -4.44 42.34
CA ILE A 505 1.30 -3.42 41.37
C ILE A 505 2.27 -2.46 42.04
N ILE A 506 1.91 -2.03 43.25
CA ILE A 506 2.69 -1.17 44.12
C ILE A 506 2.68 -1.83 45.49
N ASP A 507 3.81 -1.87 46.16
CA ASP A 507 3.92 -2.26 47.57
C ASP A 507 5.20 -1.64 48.10
N GLY A 508 5.12 -0.57 48.89
CA GLY A 508 6.32 0.12 49.36
C GLY A 508 6.02 1.43 50.07
N ALA A 509 7.06 2.03 50.64
CA ALA A 509 6.96 3.34 51.25
C ALA A 509 7.10 4.45 50.20
N ALA A 510 6.20 5.41 50.21
CA ALA A 510 6.34 6.63 49.44
C ALA A 510 7.55 7.43 49.93
N THR A 511 8.27 8.05 49.01
CA THR A 511 9.42 8.94 49.29
C THR A 511 9.12 10.40 48.96
N SER A 512 7.95 10.66 48.37
CA SER A 512 7.50 11.96 47.90
C SER A 512 5.96 12.03 47.92
N THR A 513 5.37 13.01 47.24
CA THR A 513 3.91 13.17 47.15
C THR A 513 3.23 12.18 46.20
N THR A 514 4.00 11.35 45.51
CA THR A 514 3.53 10.33 44.57
C THR A 514 4.39 9.08 44.66
N ILE A 515 3.74 7.92 44.52
CA ILE A 515 4.39 6.63 44.22
C ILE A 515 3.73 6.04 42.98
N GLN A 516 4.52 5.42 42.11
CA GLN A 516 4.04 4.88 40.85
C GLN A 516 4.78 3.61 40.46
N ASN A 517 4.11 2.78 39.66
CA ASN A 517 4.71 1.67 38.94
C ASN A 517 4.03 1.51 37.57
N SER A 518 4.61 0.72 36.68
CA SER A 518 4.08 0.49 35.34
C SER A 518 3.64 -0.96 35.17
N LEU A 519 2.58 -1.15 34.40
CA LEU A 519 2.01 -2.45 34.05
C LEU A 519 2.01 -2.57 32.52
N VAL A 520 2.39 -3.73 31.98
CA VAL A 520 2.19 -4.01 30.54
C VAL A 520 0.84 -4.67 30.37
N LYS A 521 -0.02 -4.03 29.57
CA LYS A 521 -1.35 -4.51 29.24
C LYS A 521 -1.41 -5.02 27.80
N ALA A 522 -1.57 -6.33 27.59
CA ALA A 522 -1.76 -6.91 26.26
C ALA A 522 -3.20 -6.76 25.74
N VAL A 523 -4.18 -6.56 26.64
CA VAL A 523 -5.60 -6.40 26.28
C VAL A 523 -6.24 -5.19 26.95
N ALA A 524 -7.27 -4.62 26.30
CA ALA A 524 -7.97 -3.42 26.75
C ALA A 524 -8.91 -3.61 27.95
N SER A 525 -9.03 -4.83 28.49
CA SER A 525 -9.90 -5.12 29.64
C SER A 525 -9.43 -4.41 30.92
N ASN A 526 -10.37 -4.00 31.76
CA ASN A 526 -10.08 -3.36 33.03
C ASN A 526 -9.53 -4.37 34.04
N VAL A 527 -8.52 -3.97 34.82
CA VAL A 527 -8.02 -4.74 35.97
C VAL A 527 -8.58 -4.12 37.24
N TYR A 528 -9.34 -4.88 38.03
CA TYR A 528 -9.88 -4.41 39.30
C TYR A 528 -8.79 -4.38 40.37
N ILE A 529 -8.73 -3.29 41.13
CA ILE A 529 -7.70 -3.06 42.12
C ILE A 529 -8.25 -2.54 43.44
N ARG A 530 -7.50 -2.78 44.52
CA ARG A 530 -7.66 -2.13 45.82
C ARG A 530 -6.36 -1.44 46.18
N THR A 531 -6.43 -0.12 46.36
CA THR A 531 -5.32 0.67 46.89
C THR A 531 -5.50 0.81 48.39
N VAL A 532 -4.42 0.62 49.14
CA VAL A 532 -4.38 0.78 50.60
C VAL A 532 -3.21 1.69 50.96
N VAL A 533 -3.46 2.68 51.81
CA VAL A 533 -2.44 3.60 52.33
C VAL A 533 -2.48 3.56 53.84
N ARG A 534 -1.31 3.39 54.47
CA ARG A 534 -1.13 3.34 55.92
C ARG A 534 0.10 4.13 56.32
N HIS A 535 0.03 4.81 57.45
CA HIS A 535 1.17 5.46 58.06
C HIS A 535 1.05 5.30 59.57
N TYR A 536 1.96 4.50 60.15
CA TYR A 536 2.04 4.36 61.60
C TYR A 536 3.10 5.31 62.13
N ALA A 537 2.65 6.37 62.80
CA ALA A 537 3.51 7.32 63.50
C ALA A 537 2.75 7.91 64.69
N ALA A 538 3.51 8.41 65.68
CA ALA A 538 2.93 9.09 66.83
C ALA A 538 2.06 10.29 66.38
N PRO A 539 0.97 10.62 67.11
CA PRO A 539 0.12 11.74 66.77
C PRO A 539 0.94 13.05 66.74
N PRO A 540 0.69 13.97 65.79
CA PRO A 540 -0.38 13.97 64.79
C PRO A 540 0.03 13.39 63.41
N ASN A 541 1.14 12.65 63.33
CA ASN A 541 1.74 12.26 62.04
C ASN A 541 1.22 10.93 61.50
N GLY A 542 0.56 10.12 62.32
CA GLY A 542 -0.13 8.90 61.89
C GLY A 542 -1.40 9.19 61.08
N ILE A 543 -1.77 8.28 60.19
CA ILE A 543 -3.04 8.37 59.44
C ILE A 543 -3.92 7.15 59.73
N VAL A 544 -5.23 7.37 59.74
CA VAL A 544 -6.20 6.28 59.72
C VAL A 544 -6.02 5.49 58.43
N PRO A 545 -5.92 4.14 58.48
CA PRO A 545 -5.79 3.31 57.28
C PRO A 545 -6.89 3.63 56.26
N TRP A 546 -6.46 3.97 55.05
CA TRP A 546 -7.35 4.31 53.94
C TRP A 546 -7.31 3.23 52.87
N SER A 547 -8.46 2.92 52.28
CA SER A 547 -8.53 2.02 51.14
C SER A 547 -9.59 2.44 50.13
N GLN A 548 -9.32 2.23 48.84
CA GLN A 548 -10.26 2.47 47.76
C GLN A 548 -10.16 1.38 46.70
N ASP A 549 -11.32 0.91 46.25
CA ASP A 549 -11.43 0.01 45.11
C ASP A 549 -11.69 0.80 43.83
N THR A 550 -11.01 0.44 42.75
CA THR A 550 -11.20 1.03 41.43
C THR A 550 -10.76 0.04 40.35
N SER A 551 -10.59 0.50 39.11
CA SER A 551 -10.04 -0.31 38.04
C SER A 551 -8.99 0.44 37.23
N ILE A 552 -8.08 -0.32 36.63
CA ILE A 552 -7.04 0.18 35.73
C ILE A 552 -7.53 0.03 34.29
N PRO A 553 -7.97 1.12 33.64
CA PRO A 553 -8.30 1.10 32.22
C PRO A 553 -7.02 0.99 31.37
N TYR A 554 -7.18 0.86 30.06
CA TYR A 554 -6.07 0.82 29.12
C TYR A 554 -5.25 2.12 29.04
N ALA A 555 -5.67 3.19 29.72
CA ALA A 555 -4.93 4.45 29.86
C ALA A 555 -4.10 4.56 31.16
N GLY A 556 -4.19 3.58 32.07
CA GLY A 556 -3.61 3.68 33.40
C GLY A 556 -4.55 4.32 34.43
N VAL A 557 -4.07 4.45 35.68
CA VAL A 557 -4.90 4.94 36.79
C VAL A 557 -4.16 5.94 37.67
N THR A 558 -4.90 6.94 38.15
CA THR A 558 -4.47 7.83 39.22
C THR A 558 -5.42 7.67 40.39
N VAL A 559 -4.87 7.33 41.55
CA VAL A 559 -5.62 7.19 42.79
C VAL A 559 -5.20 8.28 43.76
N ASN A 560 -6.14 9.10 44.21
CA ASN A 560 -5.88 10.16 45.19
C ASN A 560 -6.07 9.57 46.59
N ALA A 561 -4.98 9.43 47.35
CA ALA A 561 -5.06 9.01 48.74
C ALA A 561 -5.75 10.11 49.58
N THR A 562 -6.62 9.69 50.50
CA THR A 562 -7.18 10.59 51.51
C THR A 562 -6.43 10.38 52.82
N ARG A 563 -5.80 11.44 53.33
CA ARG A 563 -5.04 11.40 54.60
C ARG A 563 -5.88 12.03 55.69
N THR A 564 -6.36 11.20 56.60
CA THR A 564 -7.06 11.63 57.81
C THR A 564 -6.18 11.31 59.00
N THR A 565 -5.76 12.34 59.76
CA THR A 565 -4.92 12.17 60.94
C THR A 565 -5.56 11.21 61.93
N ASP A 566 -4.76 10.27 62.42
CA ASP A 566 -5.15 9.40 63.54
C ASP A 566 -4.88 10.11 64.87
N GLY A 567 -5.95 10.43 65.61
CA GLY A 567 -5.87 11.10 66.90
C GLY A 567 -5.70 10.17 68.11
N ILE A 568 -5.66 8.85 67.91
CA ILE A 568 -5.72 7.85 69.00
C ILE A 568 -4.51 6.91 69.01
N ALA A 569 -3.87 6.64 67.87
CA ALA A 569 -2.75 5.68 67.81
C ALA A 569 -1.55 6.09 68.69
N LEU A 570 -1.16 5.20 69.63
CA LEU A 570 0.11 5.23 70.36
C LEU A 570 1.06 4.17 69.81
#